data_AF-A0A9D6RUV3-F1
#
_entry.id   AF-A0A9D6RUV3-F1
#
_cell.length_a   1.000
_cell.length_b   1.000
_cell.length_c   1.000
_cell.angle_alpha   90.00
_cell.angle_beta   90.00
_cell.angle_gamma   90.00
#
_symmetry.space_group_name_H-M   'P 1'
#
loop_
_entity.id
_entity.type
_entity.pdbx_description
1 polymer ?
#
loop_
_entity_poly.entity_id
_entity_poly.type
_entity_poly.pdbx_seq_one_letter_code
_entity_poly.pdbx_strand_id
1 'polypeptide(L)'
;MALRQAWRYLLQNHPHDSICGCSIDQVHREMLPRLDQAEQIAELVSERAMQQVTQALNTAQLQDNGTALVVYNPSNWRRSDGLETVLHLAEEEAREFHIVDPTTGQCLPHQVLEISRDVPFEGREDKLNLPRRLEQMKDRMGLRRYEIRREGTTVYLDLAWGVPRTPDDTWDALIADATKQVLGDPSVQHFHLTGKRTAVRIFLANSDLPLLGYRTYVLRPGPAPAVDSTLRAGERQLENESLRVEVANNGTLTITDLASGTVHRGCHLFEHIADAGDEYTFSPAQGATALTSAAAQAQVSLVETGPARATLQIKVDLQLPLGLTAQRRPNRRRVKYPVTSYVSLVPGSRRVEIRTTLTNTAQDHRLRVLFSTGLVAQEVTVDGHFCTLQRPVDPPAGTGWVEQPSRTNHQMAFVDVSDGQRGFALLNRGLPEYEAIREANGQITLALTLLRCVGYLSRPDLLNRPGNAGPGFAAPGAQCPGQHTFHYAIYLHQGTWEQGVLPEAHSFNQPLRATLATKQQGTLPLEQSFLQVEPEQLVVSALKRAEHGQGLILRVYNPTNQAVPARLRWFQPLNAVTEARLDETPLGPATMAADGTFTCTIGAQQVKSFELHRS
;
A
#
# COMPACT_ATOMS: atom_id res chain seq x y z
N MET A 1 -5.85 23.99 4.98
CA MET A 1 -7.21 23.72 5.51
C MET A 1 -7.66 22.28 5.22
N ALA A 2 -7.65 21.79 3.98
CA ALA A 2 -8.09 20.43 3.64
C ALA A 2 -7.38 19.31 4.41
N LEU A 3 -6.04 19.26 4.40
CA LEU A 3 -5.28 18.23 5.14
C LEU A 3 -5.55 18.25 6.65
N ARG A 4 -5.72 19.43 7.26
CA ARG A 4 -6.07 19.55 8.68
C ARG A 4 -7.43 18.89 8.96
N GLN A 5 -8.39 19.01 8.05
CA GLN A 5 -9.69 18.36 8.20
C GLN A 5 -9.59 16.84 8.04
N ALA A 6 -8.82 16.34 7.05
CA ALA A 6 -8.56 14.91 6.88
C ALA A 6 -7.95 14.30 8.15
N TRP A 7 -6.92 14.95 8.71
CA TRP A 7 -6.31 14.54 9.98
C TRP A 7 -7.30 14.54 11.15
N ARG A 8 -8.22 15.52 11.23
CA ARG A 8 -9.25 15.53 12.28
C ARG A 8 -10.19 14.34 12.17
N TYR A 9 -10.67 14.01 10.97
CA TYR A 9 -11.52 12.84 10.76
C TYR A 9 -10.78 11.54 11.10
N LEU A 10 -9.53 11.41 10.67
CA LEU A 10 -8.70 10.24 10.98
C LEU A 10 -8.48 10.11 12.50
N LEU A 11 -8.06 11.19 13.18
CA LEU A 11 -7.80 11.19 14.61
C LEU A 11 -9.05 10.97 15.47
N GLN A 12 -10.24 11.29 14.98
CA GLN A 12 -11.50 10.96 15.67
C GLN A 12 -11.77 9.45 15.74
N ASN A 13 -11.09 8.65 14.92
CA ASN A 13 -11.14 7.19 14.97
C ASN A 13 -9.98 6.57 15.78
N HIS A 14 -9.01 7.38 16.23
CA HIS A 14 -7.86 6.92 17.00
C HIS A 14 -8.02 6.89 18.54
N PRO A 15 -9.13 7.32 19.18
CA PRO A 15 -9.35 6.97 20.58
C PRO A 15 -9.26 5.46 20.78
N HIS A 16 -8.72 5.02 21.92
CA HIS A 16 -8.42 3.61 22.15
C HIS A 16 -9.66 2.71 21.98
N ASP A 17 -10.81 3.08 22.55
CA ASP A 17 -12.05 2.31 22.41
C ASP A 17 -12.59 2.23 20.97
N SER A 18 -12.18 3.16 20.10
CA SER A 18 -12.50 3.16 18.68
C SER A 18 -11.52 2.27 17.91
N ILE A 19 -10.23 2.62 17.90
CA ILE A 19 -9.24 1.93 17.06
C ILE A 19 -8.93 0.50 17.51
N CYS A 20 -9.08 0.18 18.79
CA CYS A 20 -8.95 -1.18 19.30
C CYS A 20 -10.17 -2.06 18.94
N GLY A 21 -11.23 -1.48 18.39
CA GLY A 21 -12.43 -2.23 18.02
C GLY A 21 -13.26 -2.67 19.22
N CYS A 22 -13.08 -2.07 20.41
CA CYS A 22 -13.71 -2.49 21.66
C CYS A 22 -14.87 -1.56 22.09
N SER A 23 -15.81 -1.38 21.18
CA SER A 23 -17.00 -0.53 21.33
C SER A 23 -18.20 -1.20 20.67
N ILE A 24 -19.41 -0.77 21.03
CA ILE A 24 -20.64 -1.27 20.38
C ILE A 24 -20.65 -0.95 18.88
N ASP A 25 -21.39 -1.76 18.10
CA ASP A 25 -21.45 -1.65 16.64
C ASP A 25 -21.75 -0.23 16.10
N GLN A 26 -22.53 0.58 16.83
CA GLN A 26 -22.86 1.94 16.40
C GLN A 26 -21.59 2.81 16.28
N VAL A 27 -20.67 2.71 17.23
CA VAL A 27 -19.41 3.48 17.22
C VAL A 27 -18.62 3.13 15.96
N HIS A 28 -18.47 1.83 15.66
CA HIS A 28 -17.71 1.36 14.50
C HIS A 28 -18.38 1.72 13.17
N ARG A 29 -19.72 1.71 13.09
CA ARG A 29 -20.44 2.22 11.91
C ARG A 29 -20.20 3.71 11.69
N GLU A 30 -20.06 4.50 12.74
CA GLU A 30 -19.76 5.94 12.64
C GLU A 30 -18.27 6.22 12.33
N MET A 31 -17.37 5.25 12.57
CA MET A 31 -15.96 5.36 12.18
C MET A 31 -15.78 5.30 10.65
N LEU A 32 -16.53 4.44 9.96
CA LEU A 32 -16.36 4.20 8.51
C LEU A 32 -16.52 5.49 7.68
N PRO A 33 -17.58 6.32 7.83
CA PRO A 33 -17.67 7.57 7.09
C PRO A 33 -16.53 8.54 7.35
N ARG A 34 -15.93 8.53 8.56
CA ARG A 34 -14.78 9.39 8.87
C ARG A 34 -13.52 8.92 8.15
N LEU A 35 -13.31 7.60 8.02
CA LEU A 35 -12.23 7.04 7.21
C LEU A 35 -12.43 7.41 5.73
N ASP A 36 -13.63 7.19 5.19
CA ASP A 36 -13.96 7.52 3.80
C ASP A 36 -13.71 9.00 3.49
N GLN A 37 -14.12 9.90 4.38
CA GLN A 37 -13.90 11.34 4.23
C GLN A 37 -12.41 11.72 4.32
N ALA A 38 -11.66 11.12 5.24
CA ALA A 38 -10.23 11.37 5.35
C ALA A 38 -9.48 10.90 4.09
N GLU A 39 -9.81 9.72 3.58
CA GLU A 39 -9.23 9.15 2.37
C GLU A 39 -9.55 9.99 1.12
N GLN A 40 -10.81 10.37 0.92
CA GLN A 40 -11.22 11.22 -0.22
C GLN A 40 -10.46 12.55 -0.25
N ILE A 41 -10.29 13.20 0.91
CA ILE A 41 -9.52 14.45 0.99
C ILE A 41 -8.05 14.20 0.68
N ALA A 42 -7.47 13.12 1.21
CA ALA A 42 -6.07 12.77 0.99
C ALA A 42 -5.77 12.43 -0.48
N GLU A 43 -6.66 11.70 -1.14
CA GLU A 43 -6.54 11.34 -2.55
C GLU A 43 -6.57 12.59 -3.44
N LEU A 44 -7.57 13.47 -3.25
CA LEU A 44 -7.67 14.72 -4.01
C LEU A 44 -6.48 15.67 -3.80
N VAL A 45 -5.96 15.75 -2.57
CA VAL A 45 -4.75 16.55 -2.30
C VAL A 45 -3.52 15.93 -2.98
N SER A 46 -3.39 14.61 -2.94
CA SER A 46 -2.29 13.88 -3.57
C SER A 46 -2.31 14.01 -5.09
N GLU A 47 -3.47 13.82 -5.72
CA GLU A 47 -3.66 14.01 -7.16
C GLU A 47 -3.28 15.43 -7.60
N ARG A 48 -3.76 16.46 -6.89
CA ARG A 48 -3.42 17.86 -7.19
C ARG A 48 -1.93 18.13 -7.03
N ALA A 49 -1.30 17.59 -5.99
CA ALA A 49 0.13 17.74 -5.77
C ALA A 49 0.94 17.07 -6.89
N MET A 50 0.57 15.85 -7.28
CA MET A 50 1.19 15.16 -8.42
C MET A 50 1.03 15.97 -9.71
N GLN A 51 -0.18 16.45 -10.01
CA GLN A 51 -0.44 17.30 -11.18
C GLN A 51 0.42 18.57 -11.20
N GLN A 52 0.62 19.22 -10.05
CA GLN A 52 1.50 20.39 -9.97
C GLN A 52 2.96 20.04 -10.28
N VAL A 53 3.45 18.91 -9.78
CA VAL A 53 4.79 18.41 -10.14
C VAL A 53 4.84 18.10 -11.63
N THR A 54 3.84 17.38 -12.16
CA THR A 54 3.75 17.02 -13.58
C THR A 54 3.82 18.27 -14.46
N GLN A 55 3.04 19.31 -14.16
CA GLN A 55 2.98 20.56 -14.93
C GLN A 55 4.30 21.35 -14.93
N ALA A 56 5.17 21.12 -13.94
CA ALA A 56 6.47 21.77 -13.87
C ALA A 56 7.57 21.00 -14.63
N LEU A 57 7.29 19.79 -15.15
CA LEU A 57 8.25 18.98 -15.90
C LEU A 57 8.51 19.54 -17.29
N ASN A 58 9.78 19.58 -17.68
CA ASN A 58 10.17 19.84 -19.06
C ASN A 58 10.11 18.56 -19.90
N THR A 59 8.92 18.11 -20.26
CA THR A 59 8.74 16.94 -21.14
C THR A 59 9.04 17.25 -22.61
N ALA A 60 9.18 18.51 -22.99
CA ALA A 60 9.59 18.91 -24.35
C ALA A 60 11.00 18.42 -24.73
N GLN A 61 11.84 18.07 -23.75
CA GLN A 61 13.16 17.47 -23.99
C GLN A 61 13.08 16.00 -24.43
N LEU A 62 11.92 15.35 -24.30
CA LEU A 62 11.68 14.03 -24.87
C LEU A 62 11.67 14.17 -26.39
N GLN A 63 12.68 13.59 -27.04
CA GLN A 63 12.76 13.50 -28.52
C GLN A 63 11.71 12.54 -29.11
N ASP A 64 10.91 11.92 -28.25
CA ASP A 64 9.93 10.90 -28.55
C ASP A 64 8.54 11.50 -28.84
N ASN A 65 7.75 10.84 -29.69
CA ASN A 65 6.34 11.19 -29.92
C ASN A 65 5.38 10.42 -29.02
N GLY A 66 5.88 9.54 -28.14
CA GLY A 66 5.08 8.86 -27.12
C GLY A 66 4.59 9.77 -25.99
N THR A 67 3.72 9.22 -25.15
CA THR A 67 3.13 9.89 -23.99
C THR A 67 4.03 9.74 -22.77
N ALA A 68 4.36 10.83 -22.07
CA ALA A 68 5.17 10.75 -20.87
C ALA A 68 4.39 10.11 -19.70
N LEU A 69 4.95 9.06 -19.10
CA LEU A 69 4.45 8.39 -17.91
C LEU A 69 5.35 8.75 -16.73
N VAL A 70 4.85 9.59 -15.82
CA VAL A 70 5.58 10.02 -14.62
C VAL A 70 5.20 9.12 -13.46
N VAL A 71 6.18 8.47 -12.86
CA VAL A 71 5.99 7.58 -11.70
C VAL A 71 6.63 8.22 -10.47
N TYR A 72 5.87 8.28 -9.39
CA TYR A 72 6.21 8.97 -8.15
C TYR A 72 6.56 7.95 -7.05
N ASN A 73 7.68 8.21 -6.38
CA ASN A 73 8.12 7.50 -5.20
C ASN A 73 7.96 8.39 -3.95
N PRO A 74 6.99 8.10 -3.07
CA PRO A 74 6.78 8.87 -1.84
C PRO A 74 7.74 8.50 -0.69
N SER A 75 8.59 7.49 -0.86
CA SER A 75 9.45 6.93 0.17
C SER A 75 10.88 7.50 0.07
N ASN A 76 11.60 7.60 1.20
CA ASN A 76 13.00 8.04 1.21
C ASN A 76 14.00 6.96 0.77
N TRP A 77 13.53 5.80 0.30
CA TRP A 77 14.33 4.74 -0.30
C TRP A 77 14.18 4.72 -1.81
N ARG A 78 15.23 4.27 -2.50
CA ARG A 78 15.15 3.94 -3.94
C ARG A 78 14.19 2.77 -4.13
N ARG A 79 13.38 2.77 -5.19
CA ARG A 79 12.35 1.74 -5.40
C ARG A 79 12.35 1.18 -6.80
N SER A 80 12.28 -0.14 -6.92
CA SER A 80 12.11 -0.86 -8.18
C SER A 80 10.96 -1.86 -8.14
N ASP A 81 10.16 -1.84 -7.06
CA ASP A 81 9.03 -2.72 -6.89
C ASP A 81 7.86 -2.38 -7.85
N GLY A 82 6.90 -3.29 -7.93
CA GLY A 82 5.83 -3.23 -8.91
C GLY A 82 4.83 -2.09 -8.68
N LEU A 83 4.44 -1.45 -9.76
CA LEU A 83 3.38 -0.44 -9.84
C LEU A 83 2.16 -1.06 -10.51
N GLU A 84 1.04 -1.13 -9.80
CA GLU A 84 -0.28 -1.30 -10.41
C GLU A 84 -0.94 0.07 -10.55
N THR A 85 -1.33 0.46 -11.77
CA THR A 85 -1.97 1.77 -12.02
C THR A 85 -2.98 1.69 -13.15
N VAL A 86 -3.91 2.64 -13.16
CA VAL A 86 -4.89 2.81 -14.24
C VAL A 86 -4.45 3.96 -15.13
N LEU A 87 -4.27 3.67 -16.41
CA LEU A 87 -3.99 4.66 -17.45
C LEU A 87 -5.26 4.93 -18.25
N HIS A 88 -5.50 6.20 -18.57
CA HIS A 88 -6.57 6.60 -19.46
C HIS A 88 -5.99 6.88 -20.84
N LEU A 89 -6.17 5.92 -21.74
CA LEU A 89 -5.57 5.88 -23.07
C LEU A 89 -6.67 5.95 -24.15
N ALA A 90 -6.29 6.36 -25.36
CA ALA A 90 -7.17 6.20 -26.53
C ALA A 90 -7.42 4.71 -26.81
N GLU A 91 -8.55 4.34 -27.42
CA GLU A 91 -8.90 2.92 -27.63
C GLU A 91 -7.85 2.15 -28.44
N GLU A 92 -7.23 2.77 -29.44
CA GLU A 92 -6.18 2.14 -30.25
C GLU A 92 -4.87 1.97 -29.47
N GLU A 93 -4.44 2.99 -28.73
CA GLU A 93 -3.25 2.94 -27.86
C GLU A 93 -3.44 1.93 -26.72
N ALA A 94 -4.67 1.76 -26.22
CA ALA A 94 -5.02 0.77 -25.21
C ALA A 94 -4.88 -0.68 -25.67
N ARG A 95 -4.88 -0.95 -26.99
CA ARG A 95 -4.74 -2.31 -27.53
C ARG A 95 -3.31 -2.81 -27.47
N GLU A 96 -2.37 -1.93 -27.79
CA GLU A 96 -0.96 -2.30 -27.90
C GLU A 96 -0.07 -1.09 -27.67
N PHE A 97 0.75 -1.16 -26.63
CA PHE A 97 1.73 -0.14 -26.28
C PHE A 97 2.93 -0.78 -25.57
N HIS A 98 3.99 -0.01 -25.42
CA HIS A 98 5.12 -0.37 -24.57
C HIS A 98 5.69 0.83 -23.80
N ILE A 99 6.32 0.55 -22.66
CA ILE A 99 6.86 1.57 -21.76
C ILE A 99 8.38 1.50 -21.81
N VAL A 100 9.03 2.61 -22.14
CA VAL A 100 10.49 2.71 -22.25
C VAL A 100 11.07 3.75 -21.31
N ASP A 101 12.29 3.50 -20.85
CA ASP A 101 13.13 4.53 -20.25
C ASP A 101 13.74 5.40 -21.36
N PRO A 102 13.44 6.71 -21.40
CA PRO A 102 13.98 7.60 -22.44
C PRO A 102 15.50 7.80 -22.34
N THR A 103 16.11 7.52 -21.18
CA THR A 103 17.55 7.68 -20.93
C THR A 103 18.35 6.50 -21.44
N THR A 104 17.88 5.28 -21.18
CA THR A 104 18.59 4.04 -21.54
C THR A 104 18.07 3.42 -22.84
N GLY A 105 16.86 3.79 -23.27
CA GLY A 105 16.14 3.16 -24.38
C GLY A 105 15.56 1.78 -24.03
N GLN A 106 15.74 1.30 -22.80
CA GLN A 106 15.27 -0.01 -22.37
C GLN A 106 13.74 -0.04 -22.24
N CYS A 107 13.10 -1.09 -22.74
CA CYS A 107 11.69 -1.37 -22.48
C CYS A 107 11.54 -1.99 -21.09
N LEU A 108 10.68 -1.41 -20.26
CA LEU A 108 10.39 -1.94 -18.93
C LEU A 108 9.41 -3.12 -19.01
N PRO A 109 9.55 -4.13 -18.14
CA PRO A 109 8.54 -5.16 -17.99
C PRO A 109 7.21 -4.55 -17.55
N HIS A 110 6.21 -4.69 -18.41
CA HIS A 110 4.85 -4.26 -18.12
C HIS A 110 3.86 -5.25 -18.74
N GLN A 111 2.63 -5.24 -18.24
CA GLN A 111 1.54 -6.02 -18.80
C GLN A 111 0.18 -5.37 -18.52
N VAL A 112 -0.77 -5.57 -19.42
CA VAL A 112 -2.16 -5.15 -19.25
C VAL A 112 -2.89 -6.19 -18.39
N LEU A 113 -3.50 -5.73 -17.30
CA LEU A 113 -4.30 -6.57 -16.41
C LEU A 113 -5.78 -6.55 -16.82
N GLU A 114 -6.28 -5.38 -17.21
CA GLU A 114 -7.69 -5.19 -17.56
C GLU A 114 -7.85 -3.98 -18.48
N ILE A 115 -8.78 -4.08 -19.45
CA ILE A 115 -9.23 -2.95 -20.26
C ILE A 115 -10.72 -2.77 -20.02
N SER A 116 -11.08 -1.64 -19.41
CA SER A 116 -12.47 -1.24 -19.19
C SER A 116 -12.84 -0.14 -20.18
N ARG A 117 -13.86 -0.40 -21.02
CA ARG A 117 -14.39 0.57 -21.99
C ARG A 117 -15.54 1.35 -21.38
N ASP A 118 -15.84 2.51 -21.97
CA ASP A 118 -16.99 3.34 -21.59
C ASP A 118 -17.01 3.78 -20.12
N VAL A 119 -15.83 3.89 -19.49
CA VAL A 119 -15.70 4.34 -18.10
C VAL A 119 -16.13 5.81 -18.01
N PRO A 120 -17.16 6.15 -17.22
CA PRO A 120 -17.57 7.53 -17.05
C PRO A 120 -16.43 8.37 -16.49
N PHE A 121 -16.30 9.60 -16.98
CA PHE A 121 -15.53 10.64 -16.31
C PHE A 121 -16.42 11.85 -16.10
N GLU A 122 -16.18 12.54 -14.98
CA GLU A 122 -16.84 13.78 -14.61
C GLU A 122 -15.77 14.78 -14.19
N GLY A 123 -15.87 16.02 -14.65
CA GLY A 123 -14.95 17.10 -14.32
C GLY A 123 -15.67 18.42 -14.19
N ARG A 124 -15.25 19.26 -13.26
CA ARG A 124 -15.76 20.64 -13.14
C ARG A 124 -14.62 21.60 -13.35
N GLU A 125 -14.86 22.59 -14.20
CA GLU A 125 -13.91 23.64 -14.53
C GLU A 125 -14.58 25.00 -14.38
N ASP A 126 -13.80 26.01 -14.05
CA ASP A 126 -14.25 27.40 -14.13
C ASP A 126 -14.00 27.96 -15.54
N LYS A 127 -14.60 29.13 -15.78
CA LYS A 127 -14.49 29.83 -17.06
C LYS A 127 -13.07 30.20 -17.46
N LEU A 128 -12.18 30.44 -16.49
CA LEU A 128 -10.80 30.84 -16.74
C LEU A 128 -9.95 29.63 -17.17
N ASN A 129 -10.22 28.46 -16.59
CA ASN A 129 -9.41 27.25 -16.77
C ASN A 129 -9.89 26.38 -17.94
N LEU A 130 -11.17 26.45 -18.33
CA LEU A 130 -11.71 25.62 -19.41
C LEU A 130 -10.92 25.69 -20.72
N PRO A 131 -10.54 26.85 -21.29
CA PRO A 131 -9.87 26.89 -22.59
C PRO A 131 -8.56 26.11 -22.57
N ARG A 132 -7.77 26.30 -21.50
CA ARG A 132 -6.53 25.56 -21.27
C ARG A 132 -6.80 24.07 -21.10
N ARG A 133 -7.88 23.71 -20.42
CA ARG A 133 -8.28 22.31 -20.22
C ARG A 133 -8.65 21.62 -21.54
N LEU A 134 -9.45 22.27 -22.38
CA LEU A 134 -9.84 21.74 -23.69
C LEU A 134 -8.64 21.57 -24.61
N GLU A 135 -7.71 22.53 -24.63
CA GLU A 135 -6.47 22.40 -25.42
C GLU A 135 -5.62 21.22 -24.93
N GLN A 136 -5.44 21.07 -23.62
CA GLN A 136 -4.73 19.92 -23.04
C GLN A 136 -5.39 18.57 -23.36
N MET A 137 -6.73 18.53 -23.50
CA MET A 137 -7.46 17.34 -23.89
C MET A 137 -7.32 17.05 -25.38
N LYS A 138 -7.39 18.09 -26.22
CA LYS A 138 -7.19 18.02 -27.68
C LYS A 138 -5.83 17.43 -28.04
N ASP A 139 -4.79 17.78 -27.30
CA ASP A 139 -3.43 17.24 -27.53
C ASP A 139 -3.31 15.73 -27.25
N ARG A 140 -4.24 15.13 -26.50
CA ARG A 140 -4.15 13.75 -26.01
C ARG A 140 -5.18 12.79 -26.57
N MET A 141 -6.36 13.31 -26.87
CA MET A 141 -7.54 12.51 -27.15
C MET A 141 -8.10 12.95 -28.48
N GLY A 142 -8.59 12.02 -29.29
CA GLY A 142 -9.46 12.41 -30.38
C GLY A 142 -10.85 12.71 -29.85
N LEU A 143 -11.58 13.57 -30.53
CA LEU A 143 -12.98 13.81 -30.24
C LEU A 143 -13.83 13.32 -31.41
N ARG A 144 -14.73 12.38 -31.14
CA ARG A 144 -15.64 11.84 -32.16
C ARG A 144 -16.91 12.67 -32.26
N ARG A 145 -17.43 13.13 -31.12
CA ARG A 145 -18.59 14.03 -31.02
C ARG A 145 -18.60 14.74 -29.67
N TYR A 146 -19.27 15.87 -29.62
CA TYR A 146 -19.60 16.57 -28.39
C TYR A 146 -21.05 17.03 -28.40
N GLU A 147 -21.59 17.29 -27.21
CA GLU A 147 -22.86 17.99 -27.03
C GLU A 147 -22.67 19.07 -25.96
N ILE A 148 -23.19 20.27 -26.22
CA ILE A 148 -23.15 21.40 -25.29
C ILE A 148 -24.58 21.65 -24.80
N ARG A 149 -24.79 21.61 -23.49
CA ARG A 149 -26.09 21.88 -22.86
C ARG A 149 -25.93 22.95 -21.79
N ARG A 150 -26.89 23.86 -21.67
CA ARG A 150 -26.84 24.95 -20.67
C ARG A 150 -27.99 24.83 -19.69
N GLU A 151 -27.67 24.91 -18.40
CA GLU A 151 -28.66 25.02 -17.33
C GLU A 151 -28.26 26.17 -16.39
N GLY A 152 -28.99 27.29 -16.48
CA GLY A 152 -28.70 28.49 -15.69
C GLY A 152 -27.30 29.05 -15.97
N THR A 153 -26.45 29.03 -14.94
CA THR A 153 -25.06 29.54 -14.95
C THR A 153 -24.02 28.46 -15.24
N THR A 154 -24.44 27.22 -15.48
CA THR A 154 -23.57 26.06 -15.73
C THR A 154 -23.74 25.57 -17.16
N VAL A 155 -22.63 25.26 -17.82
CA VAL A 155 -22.62 24.58 -19.12
C VAL A 155 -22.05 23.18 -19.00
N TYR A 156 -22.77 22.22 -19.55
CA TYR A 156 -22.40 20.82 -19.63
C TYR A 156 -21.82 20.52 -21.02
N LEU A 157 -20.67 19.87 -21.03
CA LEU A 157 -19.92 19.44 -22.21
C LEU A 157 -19.84 17.92 -22.16
N ASP A 158 -20.73 17.25 -22.89
CA ASP A 158 -20.72 15.79 -23.03
C ASP A 158 -19.79 15.40 -24.18
N LEU A 159 -18.65 14.79 -23.85
CA LEU A 159 -17.57 14.45 -24.77
C LEU A 159 -17.57 12.94 -25.06
N ALA A 160 -17.58 12.58 -26.34
CA ALA A 160 -17.35 11.21 -26.77
C ALA A 160 -16.04 11.10 -27.53
N TRP A 161 -15.09 10.36 -26.95
CA TRP A 161 -13.75 10.26 -27.50
C TRP A 161 -13.69 9.48 -28.81
N GLY A 162 -12.66 9.79 -29.57
CA GLY A 162 -12.23 9.14 -30.80
C GLY A 162 -10.70 9.06 -30.85
N VAL A 163 -10.17 8.77 -32.04
CA VAL A 163 -8.73 8.69 -32.30
C VAL A 163 -8.17 10.10 -32.50
N PRO A 164 -7.08 10.50 -31.83
CA PRO A 164 -6.43 11.78 -32.09
C PRO A 164 -6.08 11.92 -33.58
N ARG A 165 -6.46 13.05 -34.19
CA ARG A 165 -6.16 13.34 -35.60
C ARG A 165 -5.51 14.71 -35.71
N THR A 166 -4.76 14.94 -36.78
CA THR A 166 -4.22 16.26 -37.06
C THR A 166 -4.44 16.56 -38.55
N PRO A 167 -5.31 17.53 -38.90
CA PRO A 167 -6.18 18.31 -38.00
C PRO A 167 -7.30 17.45 -37.38
N ASP A 168 -7.80 17.87 -36.21
CA ASP A 168 -9.03 17.32 -35.60
C ASP A 168 -10.12 18.40 -35.60
N ASP A 169 -10.83 18.49 -36.73
CA ASP A 169 -11.88 19.48 -36.95
C ASP A 169 -12.97 19.45 -35.87
N THR A 170 -13.15 18.31 -35.19
CA THR A 170 -14.16 18.15 -34.12
C THR A 170 -13.75 18.89 -32.86
N TRP A 171 -12.46 18.84 -32.50
CA TRP A 171 -11.93 19.64 -31.38
C TRP A 171 -11.95 21.13 -31.70
N ASP A 172 -11.56 21.50 -32.91
CA ASP A 172 -11.59 22.90 -33.35
C ASP A 172 -13.02 23.44 -33.33
N ALA A 173 -14.00 22.64 -33.78
CA ALA A 173 -15.42 22.97 -33.68
C ALA A 173 -15.89 23.10 -32.22
N LEU A 174 -15.53 22.17 -31.33
CA LEU A 174 -15.86 22.25 -29.90
C LEU A 174 -15.29 23.52 -29.27
N ILE A 175 -14.01 23.82 -29.51
CA ILE A 175 -13.36 25.01 -28.93
C ILE A 175 -14.02 26.28 -29.47
N ALA A 176 -14.31 26.34 -30.77
CA ALA A 176 -15.02 27.45 -31.38
C ALA A 176 -16.44 27.62 -30.80
N ASP A 177 -17.21 26.53 -30.68
CA ASP A 177 -18.56 26.54 -30.13
C ASP A 177 -18.59 26.89 -28.64
N ALA A 178 -17.69 26.30 -27.84
CA ALA A 178 -17.54 26.64 -26.43
C ALA A 178 -17.13 28.11 -26.25
N THR A 179 -16.27 28.64 -27.12
CA THR A 179 -15.88 30.06 -27.11
C THR A 179 -17.07 30.95 -27.46
N LYS A 180 -17.79 30.63 -28.53
CA LYS A 180 -18.90 31.42 -29.08
C LYS A 180 -20.13 31.41 -28.18
N GLN A 181 -20.49 30.27 -27.59
CA GLN A 181 -21.71 30.11 -26.80
C GLN A 181 -21.49 30.40 -25.31
N VAL A 182 -20.25 30.35 -24.81
CA VAL A 182 -20.04 30.20 -23.36
C VAL A 182 -18.94 31.08 -22.77
N LEU A 183 -17.78 31.23 -23.43
CA LEU A 183 -16.72 32.11 -22.92
C LEU A 183 -17.04 33.61 -23.10
N GLY A 184 -17.83 33.95 -24.12
CA GLY A 184 -18.32 35.33 -24.32
C GLY A 184 -19.46 35.76 -23.40
N ASP A 185 -20.19 34.83 -22.78
CA ASP A 185 -21.38 35.13 -21.96
C ASP A 185 -20.99 35.35 -20.48
N PRO A 186 -21.20 36.56 -19.90
CA PRO A 186 -20.83 36.86 -18.52
C PRO A 186 -21.67 36.11 -17.46
N SER A 187 -22.82 35.53 -17.84
CA SER A 187 -23.69 34.79 -16.91
C SER A 187 -23.23 33.35 -16.66
N VAL A 188 -22.32 32.81 -17.47
CA VAL A 188 -21.76 31.47 -17.26
C VAL A 188 -20.58 31.54 -16.32
N GLN A 189 -20.62 30.73 -15.26
CA GLN A 189 -19.58 30.69 -14.23
C GLN A 189 -18.86 29.35 -14.17
N HIS A 190 -19.55 28.27 -14.52
CA HIS A 190 -19.06 26.90 -14.33
C HIS A 190 -19.26 26.05 -15.58
N PHE A 191 -18.32 25.13 -15.75
CA PHE A 191 -18.37 24.12 -16.79
C PHE A 191 -18.31 22.75 -16.16
N HIS A 192 -19.11 21.85 -16.72
CA HIS A 192 -19.19 20.48 -16.29
C HIS A 192 -18.87 19.60 -17.51
N LEU A 193 -17.74 18.92 -17.48
CA LEU A 193 -17.31 18.02 -18.53
C LEU A 193 -17.68 16.59 -18.13
N THR A 194 -18.34 15.89 -19.03
CA THR A 194 -18.77 14.51 -18.87
C THR A 194 -18.36 13.72 -20.09
N GLY A 195 -18.16 12.42 -19.93
CA GLY A 195 -17.97 11.54 -21.09
C GLY A 195 -17.46 10.17 -20.69
N LYS A 196 -16.98 9.41 -21.68
CA LYS A 196 -16.68 7.99 -21.53
C LYS A 196 -15.30 7.66 -22.08
N ARG A 197 -14.37 7.20 -21.23
CA ARG A 197 -12.97 6.90 -21.57
C ARG A 197 -12.65 5.41 -21.48
N THR A 198 -11.57 5.01 -22.15
CA THR A 198 -10.96 3.70 -21.94
C THR A 198 -10.00 3.78 -20.76
N ALA A 199 -10.17 2.88 -19.80
CA ALA A 199 -9.26 2.72 -18.68
C ALA A 199 -8.49 1.41 -18.88
N VAL A 200 -7.16 1.49 -18.80
CA VAL A 200 -6.25 0.36 -18.95
C VAL A 200 -5.53 0.18 -17.63
N ARG A 201 -5.87 -0.88 -16.90
CA ARG A 201 -5.17 -1.24 -15.68
C ARG A 201 -3.93 -2.03 -16.06
N ILE A 202 -2.76 -1.55 -15.65
CA ILE A 202 -1.47 -2.12 -15.99
C ILE A 202 -0.70 -2.50 -14.74
N PHE A 203 0.23 -3.44 -14.90
CA PHE A 203 1.32 -3.65 -13.95
C PHE A 203 2.64 -3.30 -14.63
N LEU A 204 3.48 -2.51 -13.97
CA LEU A 204 4.83 -2.11 -14.40
C LEU A 204 5.83 -2.54 -13.34
N ALA A 205 6.92 -3.19 -13.73
CA ALA A 205 8.01 -3.61 -12.84
C ALA A 205 9.33 -2.91 -13.22
N ASN A 206 10.31 -2.95 -12.31
CA ASN A 206 11.66 -2.43 -12.51
C ASN A 206 11.69 -0.95 -12.92
N SER A 207 10.87 -0.14 -12.25
CA SER A 207 10.83 1.31 -12.52
C SER A 207 12.16 1.98 -12.15
N ASP A 208 12.80 1.63 -11.04
CA ASP A 208 14.06 2.24 -10.60
C ASP A 208 13.90 3.76 -10.33
N LEU A 209 13.16 4.07 -9.28
CA LEU A 209 12.74 5.40 -8.90
C LEU A 209 13.67 6.02 -7.86
N PRO A 210 14.03 7.30 -8.00
CA PRO A 210 14.80 8.01 -6.99
C PRO A 210 14.00 8.14 -5.69
N LEU A 211 14.72 8.28 -4.57
CA LEU A 211 14.14 8.54 -3.25
C LEU A 211 13.39 9.89 -3.23
N LEU A 212 12.22 9.89 -2.58
CA LEU A 212 11.29 11.03 -2.41
C LEU A 212 11.24 11.88 -3.68
N GLY A 213 10.75 11.30 -4.76
CA GLY A 213 10.99 11.81 -6.10
C GLY A 213 10.10 11.22 -7.16
N TYR A 214 10.51 11.40 -8.41
CA TYR A 214 9.84 10.82 -9.56
C TYR A 214 10.84 10.53 -10.69
N ARG A 215 10.41 9.67 -11.61
CA ARG A 215 11.08 9.41 -12.89
C ARG A 215 10.04 9.37 -14.01
N THR A 216 10.42 9.83 -15.19
CA THR A 216 9.56 9.87 -16.37
C THR A 216 9.98 8.79 -17.37
N TYR A 217 9.03 7.93 -17.73
CA TYR A 217 9.12 6.96 -18.83
C TYR A 217 8.31 7.45 -20.01
N VAL A 218 8.41 6.76 -21.14
CA VAL A 218 7.60 7.05 -22.32
C VAL A 218 6.76 5.84 -22.67
N LEU A 219 5.45 6.05 -22.79
CA LEU A 219 4.51 5.11 -23.35
C LEU A 219 4.44 5.32 -24.86
N ARG A 220 4.77 4.29 -25.63
CA ARG A 220 4.77 4.28 -27.10
C ARG A 220 3.67 3.38 -27.63
N PRO A 221 2.83 3.83 -28.57
CA PRO A 221 1.90 2.95 -29.26
C PRO A 221 2.62 1.86 -30.07
N GLY A 222 1.97 0.71 -30.21
CA GLY A 222 2.44 -0.42 -31.02
C GLY A 222 3.13 -1.52 -30.21
N PRO A 223 3.55 -2.61 -30.89
CA PRO A 223 3.99 -3.84 -30.26
C PRO A 223 5.17 -3.61 -29.32
N ALA A 224 5.11 -4.24 -28.15
CA ALA A 224 6.23 -4.24 -27.23
C ALA A 224 7.39 -5.04 -27.82
N PRO A 225 8.62 -4.49 -27.79
CA PRO A 225 9.79 -5.32 -28.04
C PRO A 225 9.87 -6.43 -26.99
N ALA A 226 10.60 -7.50 -27.29
CA ALA A 226 10.84 -8.55 -26.31
C ALA A 226 11.47 -7.93 -25.05
N VAL A 227 10.77 -8.05 -23.92
CA VAL A 227 11.28 -7.62 -22.62
C VAL A 227 12.09 -8.76 -22.03
N ASP A 228 13.33 -8.46 -21.63
CA ASP A 228 14.12 -9.39 -20.84
C ASP A 228 13.54 -9.46 -19.42
N SER A 229 12.84 -10.55 -19.12
CA SER A 229 12.30 -10.83 -17.81
C SER A 229 12.84 -12.16 -17.31
N THR A 230 13.28 -12.17 -16.05
CA THR A 230 13.73 -13.35 -15.31
C THR A 230 12.57 -14.22 -14.84
N LEU A 231 11.34 -13.70 -14.91
CA LEU A 231 10.18 -14.35 -14.35
C LEU A 231 9.76 -15.59 -15.16
N ARG A 232 9.56 -16.70 -14.47
CA ARG A 232 9.08 -17.97 -15.00
C ARG A 232 7.89 -18.41 -14.16
N ALA A 233 6.88 -18.97 -14.83
CA ALA A 233 5.69 -19.47 -14.18
C ALA A 233 5.33 -20.85 -14.75
N GLY A 234 4.96 -21.75 -13.86
CA GLY A 234 4.40 -23.07 -14.16
C GLY A 234 3.10 -23.29 -13.40
N GLU A 235 2.49 -24.46 -13.57
CA GLU A 235 1.16 -24.76 -13.01
C GLU A 235 1.08 -24.60 -11.48
N ARG A 236 2.18 -24.87 -10.77
CA ARG A 236 2.26 -24.80 -9.29
C ARG A 236 3.56 -24.18 -8.80
N GLN A 237 4.22 -23.40 -9.64
CA GLN A 237 5.52 -22.81 -9.33
C GLN A 237 5.67 -21.44 -9.97
N LEU A 238 6.29 -20.51 -9.25
CA LEU A 238 6.77 -19.23 -9.75
C LEU A 238 8.26 -19.11 -9.44
N GLU A 239 9.03 -18.52 -10.33
CA GLU A 239 10.47 -18.30 -10.15
C GLU A 239 10.90 -16.96 -10.75
N ASN A 240 11.72 -16.20 -10.05
CA ASN A 240 12.47 -15.07 -10.59
C ASN A 240 13.98 -15.30 -10.32
N GLU A 241 14.83 -14.29 -10.51
CA GLU A 241 16.28 -14.42 -10.30
C GLU A 241 16.70 -14.68 -8.85
N SER A 242 15.84 -14.39 -7.89
CA SER A 242 16.15 -14.47 -6.46
C SER A 242 15.45 -15.63 -5.76
N LEU A 243 14.22 -15.92 -6.15
CA LEU A 243 13.31 -16.78 -5.42
C LEU A 243 12.63 -17.79 -6.34
N ARG A 244 12.39 -18.97 -5.78
CA ARG A 244 11.47 -19.98 -6.33
C ARG A 244 10.40 -20.31 -5.30
N VAL A 245 9.14 -20.22 -5.71
CA VAL A 245 7.95 -20.49 -4.88
C VAL A 245 7.19 -21.66 -5.46
N GLU A 246 7.01 -22.72 -4.69
CA GLU A 246 6.34 -23.96 -5.08
C GLU A 246 5.10 -24.19 -4.19
N VAL A 247 3.99 -24.61 -4.79
CA VAL A 247 2.72 -24.84 -4.08
C VAL A 247 2.47 -26.33 -3.90
N ALA A 248 2.34 -26.77 -2.65
CA ALA A 248 2.04 -28.15 -2.29
C ALA A 248 0.57 -28.54 -2.52
N ASN A 249 0.25 -29.83 -2.43
CA ASN A 249 -1.12 -30.35 -2.60
C ASN A 249 -2.12 -29.72 -1.62
N ASN A 250 -1.69 -29.40 -0.40
CA ASN A 250 -2.52 -28.75 0.61
C ASN A 250 -2.53 -27.22 0.54
N GLY A 251 -1.87 -26.62 -0.46
CA GLY A 251 -1.82 -25.18 -0.69
C GLY A 251 -0.73 -24.44 0.09
N THR A 252 0.07 -25.14 0.92
CA THR A 252 1.24 -24.54 1.56
C THR A 252 2.34 -24.21 0.54
N LEU A 253 3.17 -23.24 0.88
CA LEU A 253 4.27 -22.76 0.05
C LEU A 253 5.60 -23.36 0.53
N THR A 254 6.44 -23.71 -0.45
CA THR A 254 7.88 -23.87 -0.26
C THR A 254 8.58 -22.73 -0.99
N ILE A 255 9.40 -21.97 -0.27
CA ILE A 255 10.12 -20.80 -0.81
C ILE A 255 11.62 -21.11 -0.74
N THR A 256 12.28 -21.09 -1.89
CA THR A 256 13.72 -21.29 -2.02
C THR A 256 14.40 -19.97 -2.34
N ASP A 257 15.37 -19.57 -1.53
CA ASP A 257 16.31 -18.51 -1.87
C ASP A 257 17.40 -19.08 -2.80
N LEU A 258 17.39 -18.66 -4.06
CA LEU A 258 18.25 -19.23 -5.10
C LEU A 258 19.73 -18.89 -4.89
N ALA A 259 20.03 -17.78 -4.22
CA ALA A 259 21.40 -17.37 -3.95
C ALA A 259 22.06 -18.23 -2.86
N SER A 260 21.33 -18.52 -1.78
CA SER A 260 21.85 -19.29 -0.63
C SER A 260 21.52 -20.78 -0.68
N GLY A 261 20.56 -21.19 -1.52
CA GLY A 261 19.99 -22.54 -1.53
C GLY A 261 19.09 -22.84 -0.31
N THR A 262 18.80 -21.85 0.54
CA THR A 262 17.96 -22.03 1.73
C THR A 262 16.51 -22.30 1.31
N VAL A 263 15.87 -23.27 1.97
CA VAL A 263 14.49 -23.68 1.66
C VAL A 263 13.60 -23.54 2.89
N HIS A 264 12.57 -22.71 2.80
CA HIS A 264 11.53 -22.51 3.80
C HIS A 264 10.31 -23.35 3.40
N ARG A 265 9.96 -24.38 4.19
CA ARG A 265 8.89 -25.34 3.87
C ARG A 265 7.71 -25.14 4.81
N GLY A 266 6.49 -25.41 4.34
CA GLY A 266 5.30 -25.32 5.19
C GLY A 266 4.92 -23.88 5.54
N CYS A 267 5.20 -22.94 4.63
CA CYS A 267 4.69 -21.58 4.73
C CYS A 267 3.22 -21.55 4.31
N HIS A 268 2.48 -20.53 4.76
CA HIS A 268 1.11 -20.27 4.33
C HIS A 268 0.10 -21.39 4.67
N LEU A 269 0.17 -21.91 5.89
CA LEU A 269 -0.80 -22.88 6.42
C LEU A 269 -1.94 -22.14 7.13
N PHE A 270 -3.20 -22.37 6.74
CA PHE A 270 -4.34 -21.78 7.46
C PHE A 270 -4.61 -22.53 8.76
N GLU A 271 -4.89 -21.79 9.82
CA GLU A 271 -5.32 -22.31 11.11
C GLU A 271 -6.57 -21.56 11.58
N HIS A 272 -7.56 -22.32 12.03
CA HIS A 272 -8.76 -21.82 12.66
C HIS A 272 -8.91 -22.39 14.08
N ILE A 273 -9.34 -21.56 15.02
CA ILE A 273 -9.80 -22.00 16.34
C ILE A 273 -11.07 -21.25 16.74
N ALA A 274 -11.99 -21.95 17.42
CA ALA A 274 -13.19 -21.32 17.95
C ALA A 274 -12.81 -20.36 19.10
N ASP A 275 -13.26 -19.11 18.99
CA ASP A 275 -13.01 -18.02 19.94
C ASP A 275 -14.27 -17.76 20.75
N ALA A 276 -14.21 -18.03 22.04
CA ALA A 276 -15.27 -17.70 22.98
C ALA A 276 -15.00 -16.35 23.68
N GLY A 277 -13.97 -15.62 23.28
CA GLY A 277 -13.55 -14.35 23.86
C GLY A 277 -14.53 -13.19 23.69
N ASP A 278 -13.96 -12.00 23.77
CA ASP A 278 -14.62 -10.71 23.56
C ASP A 278 -13.73 -9.78 22.71
N GLU A 279 -14.12 -8.53 22.53
CA GLU A 279 -13.37 -7.58 21.69
C GLU A 279 -11.95 -7.28 22.22
N TYR A 280 -11.69 -7.48 23.51
CA TYR A 280 -10.38 -7.25 24.11
C TYR A 280 -9.49 -8.49 24.07
N THR A 281 -10.05 -9.65 24.40
CA THR A 281 -9.26 -10.83 24.75
C THR A 281 -9.76 -12.05 23.98
N PHE A 282 -8.88 -12.61 23.15
CA PHE A 282 -9.07 -13.95 22.58
C PHE A 282 -9.13 -14.98 23.71
N SER A 283 -10.13 -15.87 23.69
CA SER A 283 -10.22 -16.98 24.64
C SER A 283 -10.70 -18.22 23.90
N PRO A 284 -9.91 -19.29 23.76
CA PRO A 284 -10.35 -20.47 23.03
C PRO A 284 -11.60 -21.08 23.69
N ALA A 285 -12.54 -21.55 22.88
CA ALA A 285 -13.73 -22.21 23.41
C ALA A 285 -13.36 -23.52 24.14
N GLN A 286 -14.13 -23.88 25.17
CA GLN A 286 -13.86 -25.09 25.93
C GLN A 286 -13.94 -26.34 25.04
N GLY A 287 -12.84 -27.10 24.96
CA GLY A 287 -12.73 -28.28 24.11
C GLY A 287 -12.53 -27.96 22.62
N ALA A 288 -12.17 -26.72 22.27
CA ALA A 288 -11.76 -26.39 20.91
C ALA A 288 -10.42 -27.04 20.57
N THR A 289 -10.32 -27.57 19.35
CA THR A 289 -9.08 -27.99 18.72
C THR A 289 -8.85 -27.11 17.50
N ALA A 290 -7.59 -26.72 17.26
CA ALA A 290 -7.24 -26.03 16.03
C ALA A 290 -7.54 -26.91 14.81
N LEU A 291 -8.19 -26.32 13.81
CA LEU A 291 -8.41 -26.91 12.49
C LEU A 291 -7.42 -26.28 11.53
N THR A 292 -6.68 -27.08 10.77
CA THR A 292 -5.69 -26.56 9.83
C THR A 292 -5.98 -27.00 8.40
N SER A 293 -5.43 -26.28 7.43
CA SER A 293 -5.45 -26.69 6.02
C SER A 293 -4.45 -27.81 5.70
N ALA A 294 -3.79 -28.42 6.69
CA ALA A 294 -2.70 -29.38 6.45
C ALA A 294 -3.16 -30.61 5.66
N ALA A 295 -4.40 -31.07 5.91
CA ALA A 295 -5.03 -32.18 5.22
C ALA A 295 -5.92 -31.75 4.03
N ALA A 296 -5.93 -30.47 3.68
CA ALA A 296 -6.73 -29.97 2.57
C ALA A 296 -6.17 -30.44 1.20
N GLN A 297 -7.01 -30.37 0.18
CA GLN A 297 -6.60 -30.48 -1.23
C GLN A 297 -6.88 -29.14 -1.89
N ALA A 298 -5.83 -28.37 -2.13
CA ALA A 298 -5.93 -27.05 -2.70
C ALA A 298 -6.09 -27.10 -4.22
N GLN A 299 -7.01 -26.31 -4.74
CA GLN A 299 -7.09 -26.05 -6.18
C GLN A 299 -6.11 -24.94 -6.51
N VAL A 300 -5.16 -25.22 -7.40
CA VAL A 300 -4.12 -24.26 -7.80
C VAL A 300 -4.29 -23.97 -9.28
N SER A 301 -4.29 -22.69 -9.63
CA SER A 301 -4.33 -22.24 -11.02
C SER A 301 -3.39 -21.06 -11.22
N LEU A 302 -2.73 -21.04 -12.36
CA LEU A 302 -1.99 -19.88 -12.83
C LEU A 302 -2.99 -18.88 -13.42
N VAL A 303 -3.15 -17.72 -12.77
CA VAL A 303 -4.19 -16.73 -13.13
C VAL A 303 -3.61 -15.47 -13.77
N GLU A 304 -2.30 -15.29 -13.70
CA GLU A 304 -1.60 -14.19 -14.33
C GLU A 304 -0.21 -14.66 -14.76
N THR A 305 0.12 -14.40 -16.03
CA THR A 305 1.44 -14.64 -16.60
C THR A 305 1.83 -13.46 -17.46
N GLY A 306 3.00 -12.91 -17.20
CA GLY A 306 3.59 -11.89 -18.04
C GLY A 306 4.98 -11.50 -17.55
N PRO A 307 5.66 -10.61 -18.28
CA PRO A 307 7.03 -10.24 -17.98
C PRO A 307 7.18 -9.43 -16.68
N ALA A 308 6.10 -8.81 -16.19
CA ALA A 308 6.13 -7.90 -15.04
C ALA A 308 5.63 -8.54 -13.74
N ARG A 309 4.66 -9.46 -13.82
CA ARG A 309 4.11 -10.18 -12.67
C ARG A 309 3.53 -11.52 -13.09
N ALA A 310 3.69 -12.51 -12.22
CA ALA A 310 3.07 -13.81 -12.34
C ALA A 310 2.38 -14.15 -11.02
N THR A 311 1.19 -14.74 -11.10
CA THR A 311 0.32 -14.96 -9.94
C THR A 311 -0.31 -16.35 -9.98
N LEU A 312 -0.11 -17.13 -8.92
CA LEU A 312 -0.85 -18.36 -8.65
C LEU A 312 -2.05 -18.07 -7.75
N GLN A 313 -3.22 -18.57 -8.11
CA GLN A 313 -4.39 -18.63 -7.25
C GLN A 313 -4.43 -19.98 -6.54
N ILE A 314 -4.61 -19.97 -5.23
CA ILE A 314 -4.70 -21.14 -4.36
C ILE A 314 -6.04 -21.07 -3.64
N LYS A 315 -6.95 -22.02 -3.90
CA LYS A 315 -8.22 -22.15 -3.19
C LYS A 315 -8.18 -23.32 -2.23
N VAL A 316 -8.54 -23.05 -0.98
CA VAL A 316 -8.66 -24.04 0.09
C VAL A 316 -10.06 -23.94 0.69
N ASP A 317 -10.77 -25.07 0.72
CA ASP A 317 -12.07 -25.17 1.37
C ASP A 317 -11.91 -25.68 2.80
N LEU A 318 -12.19 -24.83 3.78
CA LEU A 318 -12.24 -25.22 5.20
C LEU A 318 -13.67 -25.61 5.60
N GLN A 319 -13.79 -26.45 6.63
CA GLN A 319 -15.06 -26.81 7.27
C GLN A 319 -15.04 -26.34 8.71
N LEU A 320 -15.66 -25.19 8.98
CA LEU A 320 -15.61 -24.55 10.29
C LEU A 320 -16.92 -24.80 11.06
N PRO A 321 -16.90 -24.88 12.41
CA PRO A 321 -18.12 -24.74 13.20
C PRO A 321 -18.90 -23.49 12.79
N LEU A 322 -20.24 -23.56 12.77
CA LEU A 322 -21.08 -22.39 12.47
C LEU A 322 -20.85 -21.22 13.46
N GLY A 323 -20.49 -21.55 14.70
CA GLY A 323 -20.26 -20.63 15.81
C GLY A 323 -20.17 -21.44 17.10
N LEU A 324 -20.52 -20.82 18.23
CA LEU A 324 -20.65 -21.52 19.51
C LEU A 324 -22.10 -21.95 19.81
N THR A 325 -22.25 -22.97 20.65
CA THR A 325 -23.54 -23.32 21.28
C THR A 325 -23.82 -22.38 22.46
N ALA A 326 -25.03 -22.45 23.02
CA ALA A 326 -25.38 -21.73 24.25
C ALA A 326 -24.45 -22.06 25.45
N GLN A 327 -23.84 -23.25 25.45
CA GLN A 327 -22.85 -23.68 26.45
C GLN A 327 -21.40 -23.31 26.06
N ARG A 328 -21.20 -22.40 25.10
CA ARG A 328 -19.88 -21.90 24.66
C ARG A 328 -18.91 -22.98 24.18
N ARG A 329 -19.45 -24.01 23.53
CA ARG A 329 -18.68 -25.06 22.86
C ARG A 329 -18.79 -24.91 21.34
N PRO A 330 -17.77 -25.33 20.56
CA PRO A 330 -17.87 -25.33 19.10
C PRO A 330 -19.12 -26.07 18.62
N ASN A 331 -19.87 -25.45 17.71
CA ASN A 331 -21.06 -26.06 17.15
C ASN A 331 -20.71 -27.30 16.30
N ARG A 332 -21.54 -28.35 16.39
CA ARG A 332 -21.38 -29.57 15.57
C ARG A 332 -21.75 -29.33 14.11
N ARG A 333 -22.68 -28.41 13.83
CA ARG A 333 -23.01 -27.98 12.48
C ARG A 333 -21.82 -27.21 11.92
N ARG A 334 -21.37 -27.61 10.73
CA ARG A 334 -20.28 -26.95 10.01
C ARG A 334 -20.78 -26.13 8.83
N VAL A 335 -20.01 -25.12 8.46
CA VAL A 335 -20.19 -24.30 7.27
C VAL A 335 -18.96 -24.41 6.38
N LYS A 336 -19.19 -24.35 5.06
CA LYS A 336 -18.11 -24.23 4.08
C LYS A 336 -17.48 -22.85 4.22
N TYR A 337 -16.16 -22.82 4.25
CA TYR A 337 -15.40 -21.60 4.41
C TYR A 337 -14.26 -21.55 3.40
N PRO A 338 -14.56 -21.17 2.14
CA PRO A 338 -13.56 -21.09 1.08
C PRO A 338 -12.62 -19.90 1.33
N VAL A 339 -11.32 -20.16 1.26
CA VAL A 339 -10.27 -19.15 1.34
C VAL A 339 -9.47 -19.19 0.05
N THR A 340 -9.33 -18.04 -0.60
CA THR A 340 -8.59 -17.91 -1.86
C THR A 340 -7.38 -17.02 -1.65
N SER A 341 -6.19 -17.49 -2.00
CA SER A 341 -4.96 -16.70 -1.91
C SER A 341 -4.35 -16.53 -3.30
N TYR A 342 -3.87 -15.32 -3.58
CA TYR A 342 -3.16 -14.95 -4.79
C TYR A 342 -1.72 -14.71 -4.40
N VAL A 343 -0.82 -15.58 -4.87
CA VAL A 343 0.62 -15.54 -4.57
C VAL A 343 1.33 -15.01 -5.80
N SER A 344 2.00 -13.87 -5.67
CA SER A 344 2.62 -13.14 -6.78
C SER A 344 4.13 -13.00 -6.62
N LEU A 345 4.84 -13.11 -7.74
CA LEU A 345 6.25 -12.72 -7.87
C LEU A 345 6.41 -11.65 -8.96
N VAL A 346 7.42 -10.80 -8.75
CA VAL A 346 7.82 -9.69 -9.62
C VAL A 346 9.33 -9.84 -9.91
N PRO A 347 9.82 -9.55 -11.12
CA PRO A 347 11.26 -9.48 -11.40
C PRO A 347 11.98 -8.54 -10.43
N GLY A 348 13.23 -8.79 -10.08
CA GLY A 348 14.02 -7.93 -9.19
C GLY A 348 13.67 -8.03 -7.71
N SER A 349 12.54 -8.66 -7.35
CA SER A 349 12.02 -8.67 -5.98
C SER A 349 12.41 -9.92 -5.20
N ARG A 350 12.80 -9.74 -3.93
CA ARG A 350 12.95 -10.82 -2.93
C ARG A 350 11.70 -10.96 -2.04
N ARG A 351 10.58 -10.37 -2.45
CA ARG A 351 9.31 -10.36 -1.73
C ARG A 351 8.28 -11.24 -2.46
N VAL A 352 7.71 -12.21 -1.73
CA VAL A 352 6.54 -12.98 -2.16
C VAL A 352 5.30 -12.27 -1.67
N GLU A 353 4.51 -11.69 -2.57
CA GLU A 353 3.30 -10.95 -2.20
C GLU A 353 2.08 -11.87 -2.19
N ILE A 354 1.25 -11.75 -1.15
CA ILE A 354 0.10 -12.60 -0.94
C ILE A 354 -1.13 -11.74 -0.65
N ARG A 355 -2.16 -11.92 -1.48
CA ARG A 355 -3.48 -11.37 -1.24
C ARG A 355 -4.45 -12.51 -0.95
N THR A 356 -5.10 -12.50 0.21
CA THR A 356 -6.06 -13.54 0.58
C THR A 356 -7.46 -12.95 0.71
N THR A 357 -8.43 -13.59 0.06
CA THR A 357 -9.83 -13.20 0.07
C THR A 357 -10.70 -14.34 0.61
N LEU A 358 -11.74 -13.95 1.34
CA LEU A 358 -12.75 -14.88 1.86
C LEU A 358 -14.08 -14.17 2.08
N THR A 359 -15.14 -14.95 2.24
CA THR A 359 -16.42 -14.47 2.76
C THR A 359 -16.67 -15.13 4.11
N ASN A 360 -16.67 -14.34 5.18
CA ASN A 360 -16.89 -14.85 6.52
C ASN A 360 -18.38 -15.19 6.71
N THR A 361 -18.65 -16.48 6.92
CA THR A 361 -19.97 -17.07 7.15
C THR A 361 -20.07 -17.81 8.49
N ALA A 362 -18.99 -17.81 9.27
CA ALA A 362 -18.89 -18.43 10.59
C ALA A 362 -18.81 -17.35 11.67
N GLN A 363 -19.16 -17.73 12.90
CA GLN A 363 -19.12 -16.87 14.08
C GLN A 363 -18.12 -17.40 15.10
N ASP A 364 -17.74 -16.57 16.08
CA ASP A 364 -17.01 -16.98 17.29
C ASP A 364 -15.72 -17.75 16.96
N HIS A 365 -14.84 -17.15 16.15
CA HIS A 365 -13.64 -17.81 15.65
C HIS A 365 -12.48 -16.86 15.39
N ARG A 366 -11.29 -17.43 15.36
CA ARG A 366 -10.07 -16.77 14.90
C ARG A 366 -9.45 -17.57 13.76
N LEU A 367 -9.20 -16.90 12.64
CA LEU A 367 -8.48 -17.41 11.48
C LEU A 367 -7.09 -16.76 11.41
N ARG A 368 -6.07 -17.60 11.27
CA ARG A 368 -4.67 -17.21 11.12
C ARG A 368 -4.03 -17.90 9.92
N VAL A 369 -2.91 -17.35 9.47
CA VAL A 369 -2.00 -18.01 8.53
C VAL A 369 -0.62 -18.15 9.16
N LEU A 370 -0.06 -19.35 9.07
CA LEU A 370 1.19 -19.75 9.71
C LEU A 370 2.31 -19.85 8.68
N PHE A 371 3.48 -19.35 9.04
CA PHE A 371 4.70 -19.34 8.22
C PHE A 371 5.84 -19.98 8.99
N SER A 372 6.13 -21.25 8.65
CA SER A 372 7.28 -21.96 9.21
C SER A 372 8.56 -21.33 8.65
N THR A 373 9.29 -20.59 9.47
CA THR A 373 10.46 -19.83 9.02
C THR A 373 11.67 -20.72 8.78
N GLY A 374 11.74 -21.91 9.41
CA GLY A 374 12.93 -22.76 9.38
C GLY A 374 14.13 -22.21 10.16
N LEU A 375 13.98 -21.07 10.83
CA LEU A 375 15.01 -20.38 11.61
C LEU A 375 14.79 -20.62 13.10
N VAL A 376 15.87 -20.55 13.88
CA VAL A 376 15.84 -20.63 15.35
C VAL A 376 16.22 -19.28 15.91
N ALA A 377 15.39 -18.72 16.79
CA ALA A 377 15.66 -17.45 17.46
C ALA A 377 15.14 -17.47 18.91
N GLN A 378 15.71 -16.62 19.75
CA GLN A 378 15.20 -16.37 21.12
C GLN A 378 14.19 -15.22 21.14
N GLU A 379 14.39 -14.24 20.27
CA GLU A 379 13.58 -13.05 20.15
C GLU A 379 13.20 -12.82 18.68
N VAL A 380 12.14 -12.04 18.46
CA VAL A 380 11.74 -11.51 17.16
C VAL A 380 11.89 -10.00 17.15
N THR A 381 12.24 -9.45 15.99
CA THR A 381 12.24 -7.99 15.78
C THR A 381 10.89 -7.55 15.23
N VAL A 382 10.33 -6.47 15.76
CA VAL A 382 8.98 -6.00 15.39
C VAL A 382 9.00 -4.51 15.11
N ASP A 383 8.25 -4.09 14.10
CA ASP A 383 8.01 -2.67 13.83
C ASP A 383 7.16 -2.02 14.94
N GLY A 384 7.64 -0.91 15.47
CA GLY A 384 7.02 -0.15 16.56
C GLY A 384 7.04 1.36 16.31
N HIS A 385 6.39 2.14 17.19
CA HIS A 385 6.26 3.58 16.99
C HIS A 385 7.63 4.29 17.00
N PHE A 386 8.12 4.66 15.81
CA PHE A 386 9.43 5.30 15.58
C PHE A 386 10.65 4.47 16.03
N CYS A 387 10.50 3.16 16.21
CA CYS A 387 11.57 2.27 16.67
C CYS A 387 11.31 0.83 16.22
N THR A 388 12.32 -0.02 16.30
CA THR A 388 12.12 -1.47 16.31
C THR A 388 12.19 -2.02 17.73
N LEU A 389 11.37 -3.03 18.00
CA LEU A 389 11.26 -3.69 19.30
C LEU A 389 11.83 -5.11 19.20
N GLN A 390 12.60 -5.53 20.20
CA GLN A 390 12.95 -6.94 20.40
C GLN A 390 11.95 -7.56 21.37
N ARG A 391 11.39 -8.71 21.03
CA ARG A 391 10.46 -9.43 21.90
C ARG A 391 10.82 -10.91 22.03
N PRO A 392 10.84 -11.47 23.24
CA PRO A 392 11.03 -12.91 23.40
C PRO A 392 9.92 -13.68 22.69
N VAL A 393 10.30 -14.80 22.08
CA VAL A 393 9.34 -15.72 21.44
C VAL A 393 8.41 -16.32 22.50
N ASP A 394 8.97 -16.70 23.64
CA ASP A 394 8.24 -17.36 24.71
C ASP A 394 7.68 -16.32 25.70
N PRO A 395 6.36 -16.33 25.98
CA PRO A 395 5.78 -15.40 26.93
C PRO A 395 6.29 -15.68 28.36
N PRO A 396 6.27 -14.68 29.26
CA PRO A 396 6.61 -14.91 30.66
C PRO A 396 5.65 -15.91 31.31
N ALA A 397 6.07 -16.56 32.41
CA ALA A 397 5.26 -17.58 33.08
C ALA A 397 3.95 -17.04 33.73
N GLY A 398 3.83 -15.73 33.94
CA GLY A 398 2.60 -15.11 34.47
C GLY A 398 2.22 -15.53 35.89
N THR A 399 3.14 -16.07 36.68
CA THR A 399 2.83 -16.56 38.04
C THR A 399 2.27 -15.46 38.92
N GLY A 400 1.05 -15.66 39.42
CA GLY A 400 0.34 -14.70 40.27
C GLY A 400 -0.35 -13.56 39.51
N TRP A 401 -0.34 -13.56 38.18
CA TRP A 401 -1.03 -12.55 37.38
C TRP A 401 -2.53 -12.85 37.32
N VAL A 402 -3.34 -11.79 37.33
CA VAL A 402 -4.79 -11.90 37.19
C VAL A 402 -5.17 -12.33 35.77
N GLU A 403 -4.55 -11.70 34.77
CA GLU A 403 -4.66 -12.09 33.37
C GLU A 403 -3.42 -12.89 32.96
N GLN A 404 -3.65 -14.02 32.30
CA GLN A 404 -2.57 -14.86 31.80
C GLN A 404 -1.85 -14.15 30.64
N PRO A 405 -0.51 -14.19 30.57
CA PRO A 405 0.24 -13.58 29.48
C PRO A 405 -0.27 -14.03 28.11
N SER A 406 -0.62 -13.06 27.25
CA SER A 406 -0.97 -13.36 25.86
C SER A 406 0.26 -13.86 25.12
N ARG A 407 0.02 -14.79 24.19
CA ARG A 407 1.02 -15.19 23.19
C ARG A 407 1.04 -14.26 21.99
N THR A 408 -0.08 -13.58 21.72
CA THR A 408 -0.16 -12.62 20.63
C THR A 408 0.41 -11.27 21.04
N ASN A 409 0.95 -10.56 20.05
CA ASN A 409 1.64 -9.29 20.23
C ASN A 409 1.28 -8.31 19.09
N HIS A 410 1.52 -7.02 19.35
CA HIS A 410 1.21 -5.94 18.42
C HIS A 410 2.33 -5.68 17.43
N GLN A 411 2.03 -5.51 16.15
CA GLN A 411 2.98 -5.07 15.12
C GLN A 411 2.43 -3.90 14.33
N MET A 412 3.32 -3.08 13.75
CA MET A 412 2.96 -2.18 12.66
C MET A 412 3.17 -2.89 11.32
N ALA A 413 4.20 -2.54 10.54
CA ALA A 413 4.35 -3.03 9.18
C ALA A 413 4.95 -4.44 9.06
N PHE A 414 5.72 -4.90 10.06
CA PHE A 414 6.37 -6.20 10.00
C PHE A 414 6.69 -6.84 11.36
N VAL A 415 6.94 -8.16 11.31
CA VAL A 415 7.69 -8.95 12.29
C VAL A 415 8.78 -9.75 11.56
N ASP A 416 9.97 -9.84 12.15
CA ASP A 416 11.15 -10.49 11.59
C ASP A 416 11.74 -11.54 12.55
N VAL A 417 12.19 -12.65 11.95
CA VAL A 417 13.00 -13.70 12.59
C VAL A 417 14.33 -13.79 11.86
N SER A 418 15.44 -13.57 12.56
CA SER A 418 16.79 -13.63 12.00
C SER A 418 17.70 -14.54 12.83
N ASP A 419 18.57 -15.32 12.18
CA ASP A 419 19.62 -16.12 12.83
C ASP A 419 20.99 -15.38 12.89
N GLY A 420 21.00 -14.12 12.46
CA GLY A 420 22.19 -13.25 12.34
C GLY A 420 22.93 -13.38 11.01
N GLN A 421 22.64 -14.40 10.20
CA GLN A 421 23.18 -14.59 8.85
C GLN A 421 22.09 -14.49 7.78
N ARG A 422 20.87 -14.92 8.08
CA ARG A 422 19.69 -14.87 7.21
C ARG A 422 18.47 -14.54 8.06
N GLY A 423 17.45 -13.96 7.43
CA GLY A 423 16.19 -13.69 8.09
C GLY A 423 14.96 -13.86 7.19
N PHE A 424 13.83 -13.94 7.89
CA PHE A 424 12.50 -14.14 7.35
C PHE A 424 11.60 -13.06 7.98
N ALA A 425 11.23 -12.08 7.16
CA ALA A 425 10.31 -11.03 7.57
C ALA A 425 8.91 -11.30 7.01
N LEU A 426 7.91 -11.15 7.87
CA LEU A 426 6.50 -11.15 7.50
C LEU A 426 5.98 -9.71 7.52
N LEU A 427 5.68 -9.20 6.33
CA LEU A 427 5.17 -7.85 6.10
C LEU A 427 3.64 -7.90 6.00
N ASN A 428 2.95 -6.84 6.44
CA ASN A 428 1.49 -6.77 6.38
C ASN A 428 0.98 -5.37 6.04
N ARG A 429 -0.29 -5.28 5.63
CA ARG A 429 -1.06 -4.03 5.56
C ARG A 429 -2.25 -4.09 6.50
N GLY A 430 -2.16 -3.43 7.64
CA GLY A 430 -3.28 -3.28 8.59
C GLY A 430 -3.65 -4.55 9.36
N LEU A 431 -2.69 -5.46 9.58
CA LEU A 431 -2.86 -6.68 10.38
C LEU A 431 -2.02 -6.59 11.66
N PRO A 432 -2.56 -5.98 12.73
CA PRO A 432 -1.76 -5.57 13.88
C PRO A 432 -1.39 -6.69 14.85
N GLU A 433 -1.94 -7.90 14.69
CA GLU A 433 -1.73 -9.03 15.62
C GLU A 433 -0.91 -10.14 14.97
N TYR A 434 0.17 -10.54 15.64
CA TYR A 434 0.95 -11.74 15.30
C TYR A 434 1.24 -12.57 16.56
N GLU A 435 1.69 -13.81 16.37
CA GLU A 435 2.32 -14.66 17.39
C GLU A 435 3.59 -15.29 16.79
N ALA A 436 4.67 -15.32 17.57
CA ALA A 436 5.86 -16.12 17.27
C ALA A 436 5.79 -17.42 18.08
N ILE A 437 5.82 -18.56 17.41
CA ILE A 437 5.64 -19.88 18.01
C ILE A 437 6.95 -20.64 17.93
N ARG A 438 7.48 -21.06 19.09
CA ARG A 438 8.59 -22.00 19.14
C ARG A 438 8.07 -23.42 18.95
N GLU A 439 8.43 -24.04 17.85
CA GLU A 439 8.14 -25.45 17.56
C GLU A 439 9.01 -26.37 18.43
N ALA A 440 8.62 -27.65 18.52
CA ALA A 440 9.35 -28.64 19.33
C ALA A 440 10.81 -28.85 18.88
N ASN A 441 11.12 -28.59 17.60
CA ASN A 441 12.48 -28.64 17.05
C ASN A 441 13.27 -27.34 17.25
N GLY A 442 12.71 -26.35 17.98
CA GLY A 442 13.30 -25.04 18.24
C GLY A 442 13.08 -23.99 17.15
N GLN A 443 12.56 -24.38 15.98
CA GLN A 443 12.28 -23.44 14.89
C GLN A 443 11.11 -22.53 15.22
N ILE A 444 11.09 -21.36 14.58
CA ILE A 444 10.06 -20.36 14.78
C ILE A 444 9.03 -20.44 13.65
N THR A 445 7.75 -20.51 14.01
CA THR A 445 6.62 -20.28 13.13
C THR A 445 6.02 -18.92 13.45
N LEU A 446 5.86 -18.06 12.43
CA LEU A 446 5.11 -16.81 12.58
C LEU A 446 3.65 -17.06 12.23
N ALA A 447 2.73 -16.73 13.15
CA ALA A 447 1.29 -16.75 12.91
C ALA A 447 0.75 -15.34 12.78
N LEU A 448 0.11 -15.03 11.66
CA LEU A 448 -0.54 -13.74 11.40
C LEU A 448 -2.06 -13.91 11.54
N THR A 449 -2.66 -13.14 12.42
CA THR A 449 -4.12 -13.14 12.57
C THR A 449 -4.76 -12.38 11.41
N LEU A 450 -5.59 -13.07 10.62
CA LEU A 450 -6.31 -12.47 9.50
C LEU A 450 -7.67 -11.94 9.96
N LEU A 451 -8.40 -12.74 10.73
CA LEU A 451 -9.74 -12.40 11.16
C LEU A 451 -10.02 -12.96 12.55
N ARG A 452 -10.62 -12.16 13.43
CA ARG A 452 -11.12 -12.57 14.73
C ARG A 452 -12.56 -12.09 14.89
N CYS A 453 -13.45 -12.99 15.27
CA CYS A 453 -14.90 -12.81 15.26
C CYS A 453 -15.44 -13.16 16.64
N VAL A 454 -16.11 -12.21 17.29
CA VAL A 454 -16.72 -12.36 18.62
C VAL A 454 -18.09 -11.66 18.65
N GLY A 455 -18.92 -11.98 19.63
CA GLY A 455 -20.29 -11.42 19.71
C GLY A 455 -20.53 -10.40 20.82
N TYR A 456 -19.51 -10.07 21.62
CA TYR A 456 -19.65 -9.26 22.84
C TYR A 456 -18.44 -8.34 23.01
N LEU A 457 -18.70 -7.13 23.50
CA LEU A 457 -17.68 -6.13 23.82
C LEU A 457 -16.76 -6.63 24.94
N SER A 458 -17.35 -7.06 26.05
CA SER A 458 -16.61 -7.64 27.18
C SER A 458 -17.38 -8.80 27.79
N ARG A 459 -16.64 -9.79 28.29
CA ARG A 459 -17.16 -10.93 29.02
C ARG A 459 -16.44 -11.16 30.34
N PRO A 460 -17.15 -11.63 31.38
CA PRO A 460 -16.55 -11.92 32.69
C PRO A 460 -15.98 -13.34 32.81
N ASP A 461 -16.33 -14.22 31.86
CA ASP A 461 -16.20 -15.66 31.94
C ASP A 461 -15.16 -16.21 30.95
N LEU A 462 -14.04 -15.51 30.75
CA LEU A 462 -12.95 -15.95 29.88
C LEU A 462 -11.99 -16.90 30.62
N LEU A 463 -11.31 -17.78 29.87
CA LEU A 463 -10.36 -18.73 30.44
C LEU A 463 -9.06 -18.06 30.93
N ASN A 464 -8.66 -17.00 30.24
CA ASN A 464 -7.38 -16.31 30.43
C ASN A 464 -7.48 -14.97 31.17
N ARG A 465 -8.69 -14.42 31.34
CA ARG A 465 -8.93 -13.13 32.02
C ARG A 465 -10.21 -13.20 32.88
N PRO A 466 -10.11 -13.14 34.22
CA PRO A 466 -11.29 -13.10 35.09
C PRO A 466 -11.93 -11.71 35.09
N GLY A 467 -13.27 -11.64 35.15
CA GLY A 467 -14.00 -10.38 35.23
C GLY A 467 -14.10 -9.65 33.88
N ASN A 468 -14.66 -8.45 33.86
CA ASN A 468 -14.88 -7.67 32.63
C ASN A 468 -13.75 -6.67 32.37
N ALA A 469 -13.36 -6.49 31.11
CA ALA A 469 -12.46 -5.41 30.67
C ALA A 469 -13.25 -4.13 30.32
N GLY A 470 -14.53 -4.29 29.98
CA GLY A 470 -15.45 -3.20 29.67
C GLY A 470 -16.92 -3.59 29.91
N PRO A 471 -17.89 -2.79 29.44
CA PRO A 471 -19.31 -3.12 29.54
C PRO A 471 -19.69 -4.44 28.85
N GLY A 472 -20.55 -5.24 29.47
CA GLY A 472 -21.01 -6.53 28.94
C GLY A 472 -22.03 -6.45 27.81
N PHE A 473 -21.84 -5.54 26.83
CA PHE A 473 -22.79 -5.33 25.73
C PHE A 473 -22.59 -6.34 24.61
N ALA A 474 -23.69 -6.72 23.96
CA ALA A 474 -23.64 -7.48 22.71
C ALA A 474 -23.09 -6.58 21.59
N ALA A 475 -22.20 -7.15 20.79
CA ALA A 475 -21.58 -6.52 19.63
C ALA A 475 -21.66 -7.49 18.44
N PRO A 476 -22.86 -7.71 17.86
CA PRO A 476 -23.03 -8.67 16.77
C PRO A 476 -22.25 -8.28 15.51
N GLY A 477 -21.95 -7.00 15.30
CA GLY A 477 -21.09 -6.52 14.23
C GLY A 477 -19.64 -7.00 14.34
N ALA A 478 -19.14 -7.26 15.56
CA ALA A 478 -17.80 -7.79 15.82
C ALA A 478 -17.61 -9.26 15.37
N GLN A 479 -18.67 -9.89 14.87
CA GLN A 479 -18.57 -11.17 14.14
C GLN A 479 -17.98 -10.99 12.74
N CYS A 480 -17.84 -9.75 12.26
CA CYS A 480 -17.21 -9.40 10.99
C CYS A 480 -17.73 -10.22 9.78
N PRO A 481 -19.06 -10.34 9.55
CA PRO A 481 -19.58 -11.11 8.43
C PRO A 481 -19.26 -10.45 7.08
N GLY A 482 -19.28 -11.23 6.00
CA GLY A 482 -19.14 -10.71 4.65
C GLY A 482 -17.72 -10.83 4.08
N GLN A 483 -17.42 -10.05 3.04
CA GLN A 483 -16.18 -10.17 2.28
C GLN A 483 -15.01 -9.52 2.99
N HIS A 484 -13.87 -10.20 3.01
CA HIS A 484 -12.61 -9.69 3.53
C HIS A 484 -11.48 -9.90 2.53
N THR A 485 -10.55 -8.96 2.50
CA THR A 485 -9.31 -9.05 1.73
C THR A 485 -8.14 -8.66 2.63
N PHE A 486 -7.12 -9.50 2.66
CA PHE A 486 -5.93 -9.33 3.47
C PHE A 486 -4.70 -9.27 2.57
N HIS A 487 -3.75 -8.41 2.92
CA HIS A 487 -2.50 -8.24 2.18
C HIS A 487 -1.31 -8.42 3.12
N TYR A 488 -0.45 -9.37 2.78
CA TYR A 488 0.78 -9.65 3.50
C TYR A 488 1.84 -10.19 2.54
N ALA A 489 3.09 -10.18 2.96
CA ALA A 489 4.18 -10.63 2.12
C ALA A 489 5.30 -11.28 2.94
N ILE A 490 6.02 -12.19 2.31
CA ILE A 490 7.21 -12.80 2.88
C ILE A 490 8.42 -12.16 2.21
N TYR A 491 9.35 -11.65 3.00
CA TYR A 491 10.60 -11.08 2.51
C TYR A 491 11.79 -11.84 3.10
N LEU A 492 12.65 -12.37 2.22
CA LEU A 492 13.86 -13.09 2.62
C LEU A 492 15.08 -12.19 2.45
N HIS A 493 15.84 -12.03 3.53
CA HIS A 493 17.02 -11.16 3.56
C HIS A 493 18.25 -11.86 4.15
N GLN A 494 19.40 -11.24 3.93
CA GLN A 494 20.66 -11.63 4.55
C GLN A 494 20.86 -10.84 5.84
N GLY A 495 21.64 -11.37 6.76
CA GLY A 495 21.93 -10.77 8.06
C GLY A 495 20.71 -10.65 8.96
N THR A 496 20.43 -9.42 9.37
CA THR A 496 19.37 -9.02 10.31
C THR A 496 18.38 -8.08 9.63
N TRP A 497 17.32 -7.69 10.33
CA TRP A 497 16.29 -6.77 9.81
C TRP A 497 16.83 -5.45 9.24
N GLU A 498 17.97 -4.97 9.73
CA GLU A 498 18.61 -3.72 9.27
C GLU A 498 19.00 -3.79 7.79
N GLN A 499 19.14 -4.99 7.22
CA GLN A 499 19.48 -5.24 5.82
C GLN A 499 18.23 -5.35 4.92
N GLY A 500 17.43 -4.28 4.88
CA GLY A 500 16.38 -4.10 3.86
C GLY A 500 14.94 -4.35 4.30
N VAL A 501 14.68 -4.87 5.52
CA VAL A 501 13.31 -5.16 5.96
C VAL A 501 12.46 -3.88 6.06
N LEU A 502 13.02 -2.79 6.59
CA LEU A 502 12.30 -1.51 6.70
C LEU A 502 11.92 -0.93 5.33
N PRO A 503 12.85 -0.71 4.38
CA PRO A 503 12.51 -0.27 3.03
C PRO A 503 11.41 -1.10 2.38
N GLU A 504 11.44 -2.42 2.57
CA GLU A 504 10.48 -3.36 1.99
C GLU A 504 9.11 -3.32 2.67
N ALA A 505 9.07 -3.26 4.00
CA ALA A 505 7.84 -3.10 4.75
C ALA A 505 7.11 -1.79 4.39
N HIS A 506 7.87 -0.70 4.26
CA HIS A 506 7.34 0.60 3.87
C HIS A 506 6.93 0.65 2.41
N SER A 507 7.73 0.12 1.48
CA SER A 507 7.36 0.07 0.05
C SER A 507 6.10 -0.78 -0.15
N PHE A 508 5.97 -1.89 0.60
CA PHE A 508 4.76 -2.68 0.61
C PHE A 508 3.57 -1.90 1.14
N ASN A 509 3.70 -1.00 2.11
CA ASN A 509 2.58 -0.21 2.65
C ASN A 509 2.30 1.11 1.90
N GLN A 510 3.21 1.55 1.04
CA GLN A 510 3.12 2.82 0.32
C GLN A 510 3.15 2.54 -1.19
N PRO A 511 2.02 2.39 -1.88
CA PRO A 511 2.03 2.11 -3.31
C PRO A 511 2.66 3.26 -4.10
N LEU A 512 3.38 2.89 -5.18
CA LEU A 512 3.79 3.85 -6.19
C LEU A 512 2.56 4.45 -6.88
N ARG A 513 2.68 5.67 -7.38
CA ARG A 513 1.61 6.36 -8.12
C ARG A 513 2.14 6.83 -9.45
N ALA A 514 1.27 6.94 -10.45
CA ALA A 514 1.68 7.41 -11.76
C ALA A 514 0.64 8.33 -12.40
N THR A 515 1.12 9.19 -13.30
CA THR A 515 0.27 10.05 -14.12
C THR A 515 0.84 10.21 -15.52
N LEU A 516 -0.02 10.61 -16.45
CA LEU A 516 0.37 10.86 -17.83
C LEU A 516 0.53 12.37 -18.06
N ALA A 517 1.62 12.76 -18.70
CA ALA A 517 1.96 14.13 -19.03
C ALA A 517 2.02 14.36 -20.56
N THR A 518 1.63 15.55 -21.00
CA THR A 518 1.82 16.00 -22.39
C THR A 518 3.20 16.61 -22.58
N LYS A 519 3.59 16.85 -23.84
CA LYS A 519 4.76 17.67 -24.16
C LYS A 519 4.54 19.09 -23.66
N GLN A 520 5.43 19.57 -22.80
CA GLN A 520 5.40 20.91 -22.26
C GLN A 520 6.81 21.36 -21.87
N GLN A 521 7.01 22.68 -21.86
CA GLN A 521 8.19 23.27 -21.24
C GLN A 521 7.99 23.36 -19.72
N GLY A 522 9.07 23.22 -18.97
CA GLY A 522 9.04 23.27 -17.52
C GLY A 522 10.41 23.52 -16.93
N THR A 523 10.47 23.68 -15.61
CA THR A 523 11.73 23.91 -14.88
C THR A 523 12.30 22.65 -14.26
N LEU A 524 11.48 21.60 -14.10
CA LEU A 524 11.90 20.34 -13.52
C LEU A 524 12.39 19.34 -14.59
N PRO A 525 13.44 18.56 -14.30
CA PRO A 525 13.97 17.53 -15.21
C PRO A 525 13.02 16.32 -15.34
N LEU A 526 13.38 15.33 -16.17
CA LEU A 526 12.60 14.08 -16.30
C LEU A 526 12.72 13.14 -15.08
N GLU A 527 13.75 13.33 -14.26
CA GLU A 527 13.99 12.58 -13.03
C GLU A 527 14.49 13.54 -11.95
N GLN A 528 13.89 13.47 -10.76
CA GLN A 528 14.31 14.30 -9.62
C GLN A 528 14.08 13.55 -8.31
N SER A 529 15.08 13.61 -7.42
CA SER A 529 14.89 13.41 -5.98
C SER A 529 14.71 14.75 -5.29
N PHE A 530 13.71 14.89 -4.42
CA PHE A 530 13.49 16.11 -3.65
C PHE A 530 14.27 16.15 -2.33
N LEU A 531 14.56 15.00 -1.75
CA LEU A 531 15.25 14.89 -0.46
C LEU A 531 16.17 13.68 -0.43
N GLN A 532 17.45 13.90 -0.14
CA GLN A 532 18.41 12.85 0.15
C GLN A 532 18.57 12.67 1.66
N VAL A 533 18.57 11.41 2.09
CA VAL A 533 18.73 11.01 3.49
C VAL A 533 19.71 9.85 3.54
N GLU A 534 20.80 10.03 4.26
CA GLU A 534 21.82 9.00 4.48
C GLU A 534 22.10 8.85 6.00
N PRO A 535 22.34 7.63 6.50
CA PRO A 535 22.31 6.36 5.77
C PRO A 535 20.88 5.81 5.60
N GLU A 536 20.76 4.73 4.83
CA GLU A 536 19.50 4.09 4.43
C GLU A 536 18.62 3.67 5.62
N GLN A 537 19.19 3.36 6.78
CA GLN A 537 18.42 2.97 7.97
C GLN A 537 17.57 4.10 8.58
N LEU A 538 17.79 5.36 8.20
CA LEU A 538 16.97 6.48 8.65
C LEU A 538 15.65 6.54 7.89
N VAL A 539 14.57 6.87 8.60
CA VAL A 539 13.22 6.87 8.04
C VAL A 539 12.65 8.28 8.06
N VAL A 540 12.15 8.74 6.91
CA VAL A 540 11.38 10.00 6.83
C VAL A 540 9.94 9.70 7.19
N SER A 541 9.50 10.18 8.36
CA SER A 541 8.11 10.01 8.81
C SER A 541 7.19 11.17 8.41
N ALA A 542 7.76 12.34 8.10
CA ALA A 542 6.98 13.47 7.62
C ALA A 542 7.81 14.43 6.77
N LEU A 543 7.24 14.89 5.65
CA LEU A 543 7.69 16.05 4.90
C LEU A 543 6.44 16.86 4.54
N LYS A 544 6.24 18.01 5.20
CA LYS A 544 5.04 18.83 4.99
C LYS A 544 5.35 20.32 5.12
N ARG A 545 4.41 21.18 4.76
CA ARG A 545 4.47 22.61 5.12
C ARG A 545 4.33 22.78 6.63
N ALA A 546 5.03 23.73 7.23
CA ALA A 546 4.83 24.10 8.62
C ALA A 546 3.37 24.52 8.88
N GLU A 547 2.84 24.21 10.07
CA GLU A 547 1.52 24.69 10.54
C GLU A 547 1.51 26.22 10.67
N HIS A 548 2.66 26.78 11.07
CA HIS A 548 2.90 28.21 11.21
C HIS A 548 4.15 28.61 10.41
N GLY A 549 4.10 29.73 9.68
CA GLY A 549 5.21 30.17 8.84
C GLY A 549 5.16 29.66 7.40
N GLN A 550 6.29 29.76 6.69
CA GLN A 550 6.42 29.43 5.26
C GLN A 550 7.40 28.28 4.98
N GLY A 551 8.03 27.72 6.02
CA GLY A 551 8.99 26.63 5.93
C GLY A 551 8.36 25.26 5.65
N LEU A 552 9.23 24.28 5.44
CA LEU A 552 8.87 22.87 5.36
C LEU A 552 9.35 22.15 6.62
N ILE A 553 8.50 21.34 7.23
CA ILE A 553 8.87 20.46 8.32
C ILE A 553 9.27 19.11 7.75
N LEU A 554 10.52 18.73 8.02
CA LEU A 554 11.07 17.40 7.80
C LEU A 554 11.19 16.70 9.15
N ARG A 555 10.65 15.48 9.27
CA ARG A 555 10.84 14.61 10.43
C ARG A 555 11.51 13.32 10.02
N VAL A 556 12.61 13.02 10.68
CA VAL A 556 13.41 11.81 10.48
C VAL A 556 13.56 11.10 11.81
N TYR A 557 13.49 9.77 11.80
CA TYR A 557 13.79 8.99 12.98
C TYR A 557 14.79 7.89 12.66
N ASN A 558 15.54 7.51 13.69
CA ASN A 558 16.45 6.38 13.65
C ASN A 558 15.80 5.19 14.37
N PRO A 559 15.38 4.14 13.66
CA PRO A 559 14.74 2.98 14.27
C PRO A 559 15.70 2.08 15.06
N THR A 560 17.01 2.23 14.84
CA THR A 560 18.04 1.32 15.37
C THR A 560 18.39 1.62 16.83
N ASN A 561 19.13 0.69 17.43
CA ASN A 561 19.64 0.80 18.81
C ASN A 561 20.99 1.52 18.92
N GLN A 562 21.50 2.09 17.82
CA GLN A 562 22.77 2.81 17.80
C GLN A 562 22.59 4.23 17.28
N ALA A 563 23.41 5.17 17.72
CA ALA A 563 23.41 6.51 17.16
C ALA A 563 23.99 6.51 15.74
N VAL A 564 23.40 7.32 14.86
CA VAL A 564 23.72 7.34 13.43
C VAL A 564 24.09 8.75 12.99
N PRO A 565 25.25 8.95 12.33
CA PRO A 565 25.54 10.22 11.66
C PRO A 565 24.64 10.35 10.43
N ALA A 566 23.77 11.35 10.44
CA ALA A 566 22.82 11.65 9.39
C ALA A 566 23.35 12.75 8.46
N ARG A 567 23.19 12.55 7.15
CA ARG A 567 23.39 13.56 6.11
C ARG A 567 22.09 13.76 5.36
N LEU A 568 21.60 15.01 5.35
CA LEU A 568 20.32 15.38 4.76
C LEU A 568 20.54 16.49 3.73
N ARG A 569 19.96 16.35 2.53
CA ARG A 569 20.08 17.38 1.47
C ARG A 569 18.75 17.60 0.77
N TRP A 570 18.27 18.84 0.80
CA TRP A 570 17.14 19.29 0.00
C TRP A 570 17.59 19.58 -1.44
N PHE A 571 16.72 19.33 -2.42
CA PHE A 571 17.10 19.48 -3.84
C PHE A 571 17.34 20.93 -4.30
N GLN A 572 16.86 21.91 -3.54
CA GLN A 572 17.06 23.34 -3.79
C GLN A 572 17.92 23.97 -2.69
N PRO A 573 18.55 25.13 -2.96
CA PRO A 573 19.19 25.92 -1.93
C PRO A 573 18.24 26.24 -0.77
N LEU A 574 18.79 26.18 0.44
CA LEU A 574 18.13 26.57 1.68
C LEU A 574 18.83 27.81 2.24
N ASN A 575 18.05 28.76 2.77
CA ASN A 575 18.58 29.91 3.50
C ASN A 575 18.98 29.52 4.92
N ALA A 576 18.21 28.64 5.56
CA ALA A 576 18.45 28.18 6.92
C ALA A 576 17.76 26.84 7.17
N VAL A 577 18.29 26.11 8.15
CA VAL A 577 17.65 24.92 8.74
C VAL A 577 17.60 25.12 10.24
N THR A 578 16.44 24.87 10.84
CA THR A 578 16.21 25.05 12.28
C THR A 578 15.77 23.70 12.86
N GLU A 579 16.48 23.16 13.85
CA GLU A 579 15.98 22.03 14.63
C GLU A 579 14.70 22.45 15.36
N ALA A 580 13.73 21.54 15.42
CA ALA A 580 12.44 21.79 16.03
C ALA A 580 11.96 20.57 16.82
N ARG A 581 11.05 20.82 17.77
CA ARG A 581 10.27 19.80 18.45
C ARG A 581 9.22 19.17 17.53
N LEU A 582 8.55 18.13 18.02
CA LEU A 582 7.45 17.48 17.30
C LEU A 582 6.24 18.41 17.06
N ASP A 583 6.06 19.43 17.89
CA ASP A 583 5.05 20.47 17.73
C ASP A 583 5.54 21.68 16.93
N GLU A 584 6.66 21.51 16.21
CA GLU A 584 7.28 22.53 15.34
C GLU A 584 7.88 23.72 16.10
N THR A 585 7.94 23.68 17.44
CA THR A 585 8.62 24.72 18.22
C THR A 585 10.13 24.72 17.91
N PRO A 586 10.71 25.85 17.49
CA PRO A 586 12.15 25.96 17.20
C PRO A 586 13.02 25.67 18.43
N LEU A 587 14.11 24.92 18.23
CA LEU A 587 15.15 24.62 19.23
C LEU A 587 16.45 25.40 18.97
N GLY A 588 16.76 25.65 17.70
CA GLY A 588 17.96 26.39 17.29
C GLY A 588 18.39 26.06 15.87
N PRO A 589 19.38 26.79 15.31
CA PRO A 589 19.87 26.53 13.96
C PRO A 589 20.59 25.17 13.88
N ALA A 590 20.37 24.44 12.78
CA ALA A 590 21.15 23.26 12.43
C ALA A 590 22.40 23.66 11.62
N THR A 591 23.46 22.86 11.69
CA THR A 591 24.69 23.11 10.93
C THR A 591 24.49 22.72 9.47
N MET A 592 24.75 23.65 8.55
CA MET A 592 24.59 23.47 7.11
C MET A 592 25.90 23.75 6.37
N ALA A 593 26.23 22.90 5.40
CA ALA A 593 27.31 23.10 4.46
C ALA A 593 26.90 24.04 3.32
N ALA A 594 27.89 24.55 2.59
CA ALA A 594 27.67 25.49 1.48
C ALA A 594 26.85 24.89 0.33
N ASP A 595 26.81 23.56 0.20
CA ASP A 595 26.04 22.83 -0.82
C ASP A 595 24.57 22.57 -0.39
N GLY A 596 24.12 23.15 0.72
CA GLY A 596 22.76 22.98 1.27
C GLY A 596 22.55 21.67 2.03
N THR A 597 23.60 20.83 2.17
CA THR A 597 23.57 19.66 3.03
C THR A 597 23.60 20.09 4.49
N PHE A 598 22.77 19.49 5.35
CA PHE A 598 22.92 19.62 6.79
C PHE A 598 23.17 18.26 7.43
N THR A 599 24.05 18.24 8.44
CA THR A 599 24.47 17.02 9.12
C THR A 599 24.13 17.09 10.59
N CYS A 600 23.78 15.94 11.15
CA CYS A 600 23.55 15.81 12.58
C CYS A 600 23.76 14.36 13.02
N THR A 601 23.93 14.12 14.31
CA THR A 601 23.79 12.77 14.86
C THR A 601 22.34 12.57 15.31
N ILE A 602 21.72 11.48 14.87
CA ILE A 602 20.42 11.02 15.35
C ILE A 602 20.67 9.84 16.28
N GLY A 603 20.35 10.00 17.57
CA GLY A 603 20.53 8.97 18.59
C GLY A 603 19.73 7.70 18.30
N ALA A 604 20.03 6.63 19.03
CA ALA A 604 19.26 5.40 19.00
C ALA A 604 17.78 5.69 19.29
N GLN A 605 16.87 5.18 18.46
CA GLN A 605 15.41 5.37 18.59
C GLN A 605 14.97 6.85 18.70
N GLN A 606 15.81 7.79 18.26
CA GLN A 606 15.53 9.22 18.35
C GLN A 606 14.74 9.70 17.13
N VAL A 607 13.74 10.54 17.39
CA VAL A 607 13.05 11.34 16.38
C VAL A 607 13.62 12.76 16.38
N LYS A 608 13.98 13.28 15.20
CA LYS A 608 14.37 14.68 15.00
C LYS A 608 13.46 15.36 13.98
N SER A 609 13.11 16.62 14.25
CA SER A 609 12.39 17.47 13.30
C SER A 609 13.23 18.69 12.93
N PHE A 610 13.12 19.12 11.68
CA PHE A 610 13.81 20.26 11.11
C PHE A 610 12.82 21.12 10.33
N GLU A 611 12.85 22.43 10.54
CA GLU A 611 12.22 23.40 9.64
C GLU A 611 13.23 23.85 8.58
N LEU A 612 12.90 23.61 7.31
CA LEU A 612 13.68 23.99 6.15
C LEU A 612 13.16 25.31 5.60
N HIS A 613 14.00 26.35 5.63
CA HIS A 613 13.68 27.66 5.09
C HIS A 613 14.28 27.79 3.69
N ARG A 614 13.42 27.76 2.67
CA ARG A 614 13.80 27.83 1.25
C ARG A 614 14.24 29.24 0.86
N SER A 615 15.11 29.33 -0.14
CA SER A 615 15.66 30.59 -0.68
C SER A 615 14.64 31.49 -1.36
#